data_AF-A0A0G1EMJ0-F1
#
_entry.id   AF-A0A0G1EMJ0-F1
#
_cell.length_a   1.000
_cell.length_b   1.000
_cell.length_c   1.000
_cell.angle_alpha   90.00
_cell.angle_beta   90.00
_cell.angle_gamma   90.00
#
_symmetry.space_group_name_H-M   'P 1'
#
loop_
_entity.id
_entity.type
_entity.pdbx_description
1 polymer ?
#
loop_
_entity_poly.entity_id
_entity_poly.type
_entity_poly.pdbx_seq_one_letter_code
_entity_poly.pdbx_strand_id
1 'polypeptide(L)' 'MGALNMYIPPELLVITYDIYLRKSSDDKDGQIASLPSQKDALTKLVEQHKLKISRIVEESKSAKQPGRPVFNEEIERL' A
#
# COMPACT_ATOMS: atom_id res chain seq x y z
N MET A 1 -26.83 -6.31 -32.40
CA MET A 1 -26.75 -6.28 -30.93
C MET A 1 -25.67 -5.28 -30.56
N GLY A 2 -26.05 -4.10 -30.09
CA GLY A 2 -25.11 -3.04 -29.75
C GLY A 2 -24.47 -3.29 -28.40
N ALA A 3 -23.14 -3.25 -28.33
CA ALA A 3 -22.44 -3.21 -27.06
C ALA A 3 -22.85 -1.92 -26.33
N LEU A 4 -23.40 -2.04 -25.13
CA LEU A 4 -23.61 -0.93 -24.22
C LEU A 4 -22.23 -0.34 -23.90
N ASN A 5 -21.92 0.82 -24.48
CA ASN A 5 -20.78 1.60 -24.04
C ASN A 5 -21.18 2.23 -22.71
N MET A 6 -20.73 1.63 -21.60
CA MET A 6 -20.95 2.18 -20.28
C MET A 6 -20.08 3.44 -20.13
N TYR A 7 -20.72 4.60 -20.11
CA TYR A 7 -20.04 5.85 -19.77
C TYR A 7 -19.60 5.77 -18.32
N ILE A 8 -18.28 5.72 -18.09
CA ILE A 8 -17.70 5.90 -16.77
C ILE A 8 -17.34 7.39 -16.67
N PRO A 9 -18.00 8.16 -15.79
CA PRO A 9 -17.64 9.55 -15.55
C PRO A 9 -16.14 9.68 -15.22
N PRO A 10 -15.40 10.63 -15.81
CA PRO A 10 -13.97 10.82 -15.55
C PRO A 10 -13.62 10.98 -14.05
N GLU A 11 -14.53 11.53 -13.26
CA GLU A 11 -14.43 11.65 -11.81
C GLU A 11 -14.45 10.30 -11.08
N LEU A 12 -15.07 9.27 -11.65
CA LEU A 12 -15.03 7.88 -11.16
C LEU A 12 -13.83 7.10 -11.67
N LEU A 13 -13.00 7.71 -12.54
CA LEU A 13 -11.79 7.12 -13.11
C LEU A 13 -10.54 7.39 -12.27
N VAL A 14 -10.66 8.16 -11.19
CA VAL A 14 -9.54 8.51 -10.30
C VAL A 14 -9.30 7.38 -9.31
N ILE A 15 -8.40 6.47 -9.68
CA ILE A 15 -7.93 5.41 -8.79
C ILE A 15 -7.06 6.03 -7.70
N THR A 16 -7.42 5.79 -6.44
CA THR A 16 -6.65 6.18 -5.27
C THR A 16 -6.06 4.93 -4.63
N TYR A 17 -4.82 5.03 -4.15
CA TYR A 17 -4.09 3.90 -3.57
C TYR A 17 -3.74 4.19 -2.10
N ASP A 18 -3.73 3.14 -1.29
CA ASP A 18 -3.10 3.15 0.01
C ASP A 18 -1.80 2.34 -0.03
N ILE A 19 -0.82 2.77 0.74
CA ILE A 19 0.48 2.12 0.86
C ILE A 19 0.58 1.48 2.24
N TYR A 20 0.83 0.18 2.25
CA TYR A 20 1.14 -0.58 3.47
C TYR A 20 2.58 -1.10 3.40
N LEU A 21 3.41 -0.62 4.33
CA LEU A 21 4.81 -1.02 4.47
C LEU A 21 4.96 -1.98 5.64
N ARG A 22 5.76 -3.03 5.47
CA ARG A 22 5.96 -4.03 6.54
C ARG A 22 7.40 -4.52 6.61
N LYS A 23 7.88 -4.73 7.84
CA LYS A 23 9.07 -5.54 8.12
C LYS A 23 8.86 -6.49 9.29
N SER A 24 9.67 -7.54 9.39
CA SER A 24 9.74 -8.34 10.63
C SER A 24 10.47 -7.54 11.71
N SER A 25 10.00 -7.66 12.95
CA SER A 25 10.77 -7.20 14.12
C SER A 25 11.89 -8.17 14.49
N ASP A 26 11.84 -9.41 13.97
CA ASP A 26 12.81 -10.46 14.27
C ASP A 26 14.05 -10.41 13.39
N ASP A 27 14.02 -9.65 12.28
CA ASP A 27 15.17 -9.49 11.40
C ASP A 27 16.23 -8.61 12.06
N LYS A 28 17.27 -9.28 12.56
CA LYS A 28 18.48 -8.65 13.10
C LYS A 28 19.63 -8.61 12.10
N ASP A 29 19.56 -9.42 11.04
CA ASP A 29 20.68 -9.62 10.11
C ASP A 29 20.79 -8.53 9.03
N GLY A 30 19.91 -7.52 9.05
CA GLY A 30 19.97 -6.36 8.15
C GLY A 30 19.75 -6.66 6.66
N GLN A 31 19.54 -7.93 6.30
CA GLN A 31 19.36 -8.38 4.91
C GLN A 31 17.98 -8.06 4.33
N ILE A 32 17.05 -7.54 5.13
CA ILE A 32 15.71 -7.14 4.67
C ILE A 32 15.61 -5.62 4.61
N ALA A 33 14.96 -5.11 3.55
CA ALA A 33 14.71 -3.69 3.33
C ALA A 33 14.03 -3.04 4.56
N SER A 34 14.63 -1.95 5.06
CA SER A 34 14.09 -1.17 6.17
C SER A 34 12.79 -0.46 5.75
N LEU A 35 11.89 -0.15 6.69
CA LEU A 35 10.68 0.62 6.41
C LEU A 35 11.00 1.96 5.70
N PRO A 36 12.03 2.74 6.11
CA PRO A 36 12.46 3.91 5.35
C PRO A 36 12.84 3.61 3.89
N SER A 37 13.63 2.57 3.63
CA SER A 37 14.01 2.22 2.26
C SER A 37 12.83 1.77 1.39
N GLN A 38 11.86 1.08 1.99
CA GLN A 38 10.62 0.70 1.29
C GLN A 38 9.80 1.95 0.96
N LYS A 39 9.67 2.89 1.90
CA LYS A 39 8.98 4.15 1.73
C LYS A 39 9.59 5.00 0.62
N ASP A 40 10.91 5.11 0.58
CA ASP A 40 11.62 5.85 -0.47
C ASP A 40 11.38 5.24 -1.85
N ALA A 41 11.46 3.91 -1.96
CA ALA A 41 11.22 3.21 -3.22
C ALA A 41 9.78 3.43 -3.72
N LEU A 42 8.78 3.31 -2.83
CA LEU A 42 7.38 3.52 -3.22
C LEU A 42 7.07 5.00 -3.50
N THR A 43 7.65 5.94 -2.76
CA THR A 43 7.45 7.38 -3.01
C THR A 43 7.94 7.76 -4.41
N LYS A 44 9.08 7.22 -4.84
CA LYS A 44 9.57 7.40 -6.22
C LYS A 44 8.61 6.85 -7.26
N LEU A 45 8.00 5.67 -7.02
CA LEU A 45 6.99 5.11 -7.92
C LEU A 45 5.73 5.97 -7.98
N VAL A 46 5.29 6.49 -6.84
CA VAL A 46 4.13 7.41 -6.75
C VAL A 46 4.37 8.65 -7.59
N GLU A 47 5.54 9.27 -7.45
CA GLU A 47 5.92 10.46 -8.21
C GLU A 47 6.03 10.16 -9.71
N GLN A 48 6.73 9.09 -10.07
CA GLN A 48 6.97 8.69 -11.46
C GLN A 48 5.65 8.41 -12.21
N HIS A 49 4.68 7.79 -11.52
CA HIS A 49 3.41 7.39 -12.13
C HIS A 49 2.25 8.33 -11.80
N LYS A 50 2.51 9.44 -11.09
CA LYS A 50 1.49 10.42 -10.66
C LYS A 50 0.30 9.76 -9.95
N LEU A 51 0.59 8.78 -9.09
CA LEU A 51 -0.44 8.03 -8.38
C LEU A 51 -1.04 8.91 -7.27
N LYS A 52 -2.36 8.83 -7.09
CA LYS A 52 -3.03 9.49 -5.97
C LYS A 52 -2.97 8.57 -4.77
N ILE A 53 -2.28 9.01 -3.71
CA ILE A 53 -2.17 8.25 -2.46
C ILE A 53 -3.09 8.86 -1.41
N SER A 54 -3.94 8.03 -0.78
CA SER A 54 -4.77 8.45 0.36
C SER A 54 -4.08 8.27 1.69
N ARG A 55 -3.30 7.19 1.86
CA ARG A 55 -2.62 6.89 3.13
C ARG A 55 -1.35 6.08 2.94
N ILE A 56 -0.45 6.23 3.90
CA ILE A 56 0.74 5.39 4.07
C ILE A 56 0.74 4.92 5.52
N VAL A 57 0.80 3.60 5.72
CA VAL A 57 0.90 2.99 7.04
C VAL A 57 2.06 2.00 7.09
N GLU A 58 2.61 1.83 8.29
CA GLU A 58 3.82 1.06 8.53
C GLU A 58 3.59 0.04 9.66
N GLU A 59 4.06 -1.20 9.48
CA GLU A 59 3.98 -2.24 10.50
C GLU A 59 5.34 -2.93 10.69
N SER A 60 5.82 -2.97 11.94
CA SER A 60 6.95 -3.80 12.33
C SER A 60 6.46 -4.89 13.27
N LYS A 61 6.26 -6.10 12.74
CA LYS A 61 5.68 -7.22 13.51
C LYS A 61 6.38 -8.55 13.23
N SER A 62 6.70 -9.25 14.32
CA SER A 62 7.32 -10.58 14.33
C SER A 62 6.60 -11.55 13.41
N ALA A 63 7.37 -12.36 12.66
CA ALA A 63 6.82 -13.43 11.85
C ALA A 63 6.27 -14.59 12.71
N LYS A 64 6.70 -14.67 13.99
CA LYS A 64 6.28 -15.69 14.95
C LYS A 64 4.95 -15.37 15.62
N GLN A 65 4.48 -14.11 15.52
CA GLN A 65 3.19 -13.70 16.04
C GLN A 65 2.14 -13.64 14.92
N PRO A 66 0.95 -14.26 15.10
CA PRO A 66 -0.08 -14.29 14.08
C PRO A 66 -0.73 -12.91 13.87
N GLY A 67 -1.33 -12.75 12.70
CA GLY A 67 -2.11 -11.56 12.33
C GLY A 67 -1.27 -10.33 11.97
N ARG A 68 -1.97 -9.26 11.59
CA ARG A 68 -1.43 -7.99 11.10
C ARG A 68 -2.36 -6.85 11.54
N PRO A 69 -2.30 -6.38 12.80
CA PRO A 69 -3.28 -5.45 13.33
C PRO A 69 -3.42 -4.18 12.49
N VAL A 70 -2.30 -3.61 12.01
CA VAL A 70 -2.33 -2.38 11.19
C VAL A 70 -2.96 -2.68 9.84
N PHE A 71 -2.56 -3.78 9.20
CA PHE A 71 -3.18 -4.18 7.93
C PHE A 71 -4.67 -4.47 8.08
N ASN A 72 -5.06 -5.19 9.15
CA ASN A 72 -6.45 -5.54 9.40
C ASN A 72 -7.29 -4.27 9.59
N GLU A 73 -6.80 -3.30 10.36
CA GLU A 73 -7.45 -1.99 10.51
C GLU A 73 -7.58 -1.26 9.16
N GLU A 74 -6.55 -1.29 8.31
CA GLU A 74 -6.64 -0.69 6.98
C GLU A 74 -7.70 -1.37 6.09
N ILE A 75 -7.81 -2.70 6.17
CA ILE A 75 -8.83 -3.46 5.42
C ILE A 75 -10.23 -3.16 5.95
N GLU A 76 -10.43 -3.07 7.27
CA GLU A 76 -11.73 -2.74 7.87
C GLU A 76 -12.21 -1.33 7.52
N ARG A 77 -11.28 -0.41 7.23
CA ARG A 77 -11.58 0.97 6.83
C ARG A 77 -12.00 1.11 5.36
N LEU A 78 -11.56 0.20 4.47
CA LEU A 78 -11.84 0.25 3.02
C LEU A 78 -13.27 -0.22 2.70
#